data_AF-A0A4S2MUK7-F1
#
_entry.id   AF-A0A4S2MUK7-F1
#
_cell.length_a   1.000
_cell.length_b   1.000
_cell.length_c   1.000
_cell.angle_alpha   90.00
_cell.angle_beta   90.00
_cell.angle_gamma   90.00
#
_symmetry.space_group_name_H-M   'P 1'
#
loop_
_entity.id
_entity.type
_entity.pdbx_description
1 polymer ?
#
loop_
_entity_poly.entity_id
_entity_poly.type
_entity_poly.pdbx_seq_one_letter_code
_entity_poly.pdbx_strand_id
1 'polypeptide(L)'
;MTTAPPPPPDFPPYLLEELTGYNLTDSPERILREVVEEYIGAASAPPPVWSKTRTTECEICDREGNVTYHHLIPRSVHKKVLKRGWHQEWRLNVVAWLCRPCHSAVHRCASNEELAREYYTVEKLLEREDIQKWRNYISKQRKRS
;
A
#
# COMPACT_ATOMS: atom_id res chain seq x y z
N MET A 1 31.28 -1.42 -30.94
CA MET A 1 30.89 0.00 -30.95
C MET A 1 29.85 0.17 -29.86
N THR A 2 30.25 0.70 -28.71
CA THR A 2 29.34 0.92 -27.57
C THR A 2 28.64 2.26 -27.79
N THR A 3 27.37 2.22 -28.15
CA THR A 3 26.53 3.42 -28.24
C THR A 3 26.32 3.97 -26.83
N ALA A 4 26.63 5.26 -26.63
CA ALA A 4 26.36 5.96 -25.39
C ALA A 4 24.87 5.87 -25.03
N PRO A 5 24.50 5.77 -23.74
CA PRO A 5 23.11 5.79 -23.32
C PRO A 5 22.45 7.11 -23.79
N PRO A 6 21.16 7.08 -24.17
CA PRO A 6 20.45 8.30 -24.55
C PRO A 6 20.51 9.32 -23.39
N PRO A 7 20.57 10.63 -23.69
CA PRO A 7 20.47 11.64 -22.66
C PRO A 7 19.16 11.44 -21.87
N PRO A 8 19.17 11.70 -20.55
CA PRO A 8 17.95 11.60 -19.76
C PRO A 8 16.87 12.48 -20.38
N PRO A 9 15.59 12.09 -20.32
CA PRO A 9 14.51 12.90 -20.85
C PRO A 9 14.53 14.27 -20.19
N ASP A 10 14.38 15.32 -21.00
CA ASP A 10 14.30 16.69 -20.50
C ASP A 10 13.03 16.87 -19.66
N PHE A 11 13.14 17.59 -18.54
CA PHE A 11 11.98 17.98 -17.76
C PHE A 11 11.12 18.95 -18.55
N PRO A 12 9.78 18.91 -18.39
CA PRO A 12 8.92 19.80 -19.14
C PRO A 12 9.22 21.27 -18.77
N PRO A 13 9.31 22.19 -19.76
CA PRO A 13 9.81 23.56 -19.55
C PRO A 13 9.09 24.35 -18.46
N TYR A 14 7.77 24.15 -18.33
CA TYR A 14 6.95 24.86 -17.35
C TYR A 14 7.41 24.62 -15.89
N LEU A 15 7.93 23.42 -15.59
CA LEU A 15 8.42 23.13 -14.23
C LEU A 15 9.70 23.90 -13.92
N LEU A 16 10.59 24.04 -14.91
CA LEU A 16 11.82 24.80 -14.77
C LEU A 16 11.52 26.29 -14.60
N GLU A 17 10.57 26.80 -15.39
CA GLU A 17 10.09 28.19 -15.31
C GLU A 17 9.42 28.49 -13.97
N GLU A 18 8.59 27.61 -13.42
CA GLU A 18 7.99 27.81 -12.10
C GLU A 18 9.03 27.81 -10.99
N LEU A 19 9.94 26.83 -10.95
CA LEU A 19 10.96 26.74 -9.92
C LEU A 19 11.90 27.95 -9.93
N THR A 20 12.23 28.45 -11.12
CA THR A 20 13.02 29.67 -11.30
C THR A 20 12.20 30.92 -10.96
N GLY A 21 10.95 30.98 -11.42
CA GLY A 21 10.04 32.12 -11.25
C GLY A 21 9.66 32.38 -9.79
N TYR A 22 9.58 31.33 -8.97
CA TYR A 22 9.41 31.44 -7.53
C TYR A 22 10.74 31.58 -6.76
N ASN A 23 11.89 31.70 -7.44
CA ASN A 23 13.24 31.74 -6.85
C ASN A 23 13.49 30.61 -5.84
N LEU A 24 12.96 29.41 -6.11
CA LEU A 24 13.13 28.26 -5.22
C LEU A 24 14.54 27.66 -5.34
N THR A 25 15.19 27.82 -6.50
CA THR A 25 16.53 27.32 -6.77
C THR A 25 17.16 27.96 -8.00
N ASP A 26 18.49 28.12 -7.98
CA ASP A 26 19.29 28.54 -9.14
C ASP A 26 19.64 27.35 -10.07
N SER A 27 19.18 26.14 -9.74
CA SER A 27 19.48 24.91 -10.48
C SER A 27 18.27 23.97 -10.48
N PRO A 28 17.17 24.34 -11.16
CA PRO A 28 15.91 23.60 -11.15
C PRO A 28 16.05 22.19 -11.72
N GLU A 29 16.83 22.01 -12.78
CA GLU A 29 17.08 20.71 -13.40
C GLU A 29 17.78 19.74 -12.45
N ARG A 30 18.74 20.24 -11.67
CA ARG A 30 19.49 19.43 -10.70
C ARG A 30 18.57 18.97 -9.56
N ILE A 31 17.79 19.89 -8.99
CA ILE A 31 16.86 19.55 -7.90
C ILE A 31 15.79 18.58 -8.39
N LEU A 32 15.18 18.82 -9.54
CA LEU A 32 14.19 17.90 -10.10
C LEU A 32 14.78 16.52 -10.33
N ARG A 33 16.02 16.44 -10.84
CA ARG A 33 16.72 15.16 -11.00
C ARG A 33 16.95 14.47 -9.67
N GLU A 34 17.49 15.16 -8.67
CA GLU A 34 17.74 14.59 -7.34
C GLU A 34 16.43 14.10 -6.69
N VAL A 35 15.36 14.90 -6.73
CA VAL A 35 14.05 14.54 -6.19
C VAL A 35 13.41 13.38 -6.95
N VAL A 36 13.48 13.38 -8.27
CA VAL A 36 12.91 12.31 -9.10
C VAL A 36 13.71 11.02 -8.93
N GLU A 37 15.04 11.08 -8.84
CA GLU A 37 15.88 9.91 -8.55
C GLU A 37 15.60 9.34 -7.15
N GLU A 38 15.47 10.19 -6.12
CA GLU A 38 15.06 9.79 -4.79
C GLU A 38 13.66 9.17 -4.79
N TYR A 39 12.69 9.81 -5.45
CA TYR A 39 11.33 9.32 -5.57
C TYR A 39 11.25 8.00 -6.32
N ILE A 40 11.93 7.86 -7.46
CA ILE A 40 12.00 6.61 -8.21
C ILE A 40 12.66 5.53 -7.35
N GLY A 41 13.74 5.86 -6.65
CA GLY A 41 14.41 4.94 -5.72
C GLY A 41 13.46 4.45 -4.62
N ALA A 42 12.68 5.35 -4.03
CA ALA A 42 11.70 5.03 -2.99
C ALA A 42 10.49 4.24 -3.54
N ALA A 43 9.93 4.66 -4.66
CA ALA A 43 8.75 4.05 -5.28
C ALA A 43 9.06 2.68 -5.92
N SER A 44 10.30 2.47 -6.38
CA SER A 44 10.77 1.22 -6.99
C SER A 44 11.51 0.32 -6.01
N ALA A 45 11.71 0.75 -4.76
CA ALA A 45 12.34 -0.07 -3.74
C ALA A 45 11.55 -1.38 -3.55
N PRO A 46 12.24 -2.52 -3.36
CA PRO A 46 11.54 -3.73 -2.97
C PRO A 46 10.74 -3.45 -1.68
N PRO A 47 9.52 -4.01 -1.55
CA PRO A 47 8.72 -3.78 -0.37
C PRO A 47 9.56 -4.12 0.88
N PRO A 48 9.54 -3.26 1.91
CA PRO A 48 10.35 -3.45 3.09
C PRO A 48 10.07 -4.84 3.69
N VAL A 49 11.11 -5.46 4.26
CA VAL A 49 10.97 -6.75 4.94
C VAL A 49 9.81 -6.64 5.94
N TRP A 50 8.77 -7.45 5.74
CA TRP A 50 7.46 -7.30 6.36
C TRP A 50 7.50 -7.16 7.90
N SER A 51 8.49 -7.73 8.58
CA SER A 51 8.64 -7.55 10.04
C SER A 51 8.88 -6.09 10.47
N LYS A 52 9.48 -5.27 9.59
CA LYS A 52 9.77 -3.86 9.84
C LYS A 52 8.54 -2.95 9.72
N THR A 53 7.46 -3.42 9.10
CA THR A 53 6.21 -2.65 8.97
C THR A 53 5.20 -2.97 10.07
N ARG A 54 5.56 -3.85 11.02
CA ARG A 54 4.66 -4.26 12.09
C ARG A 54 4.31 -3.09 13.01
N THR A 55 3.04 -2.75 13.04
CA THR A 55 2.46 -1.75 13.94
C THR A 55 2.09 -2.38 15.29
N THR A 56 1.87 -1.54 16.31
CA THR A 56 1.28 -1.96 17.59
C THR A 56 -0.25 -1.90 17.58
N GLU A 57 -0.85 -1.25 16.58
CA GLU A 57 -2.28 -1.01 16.46
C GLU A 57 -2.88 -1.80 15.29
N CYS A 58 -4.11 -2.29 15.49
CA CYS A 58 -4.85 -2.99 14.45
C CYS A 58 -5.41 -2.00 13.42
N GLU A 59 -5.06 -2.17 12.15
CA GLU A 59 -5.44 -1.27 11.05
C GLU A 59 -6.95 -1.19 10.74
N ILE A 60 -7.76 -2.10 11.28
CA ILE A 60 -9.24 -2.07 11.14
C ILE A 60 -9.94 -1.44 12.34
N CYS A 61 -9.42 -1.58 13.56
CA CYS A 61 -10.14 -1.13 14.78
C CYS A 61 -9.37 -0.19 15.69
N ASP A 62 -8.15 0.19 15.29
CA ASP A 62 -7.26 1.16 15.94
C ASP A 62 -6.92 0.83 17.39
N ARG A 63 -7.21 -0.40 17.83
CA ARG A 63 -6.82 -0.86 19.16
C ARG A 63 -5.39 -1.35 19.13
N GLU A 64 -4.59 -0.85 20.06
CA GLU A 64 -3.28 -1.41 20.38
C GLU A 64 -3.38 -2.89 20.81
N GLY A 65 -2.37 -3.70 20.50
CA GLY A 65 -2.25 -5.05 21.03
C GLY A 65 -1.56 -6.02 20.08
N ASN A 66 -1.78 -7.31 20.29
CA ASN A 66 -1.20 -8.34 19.44
C ASN A 66 -1.88 -8.37 18.06
N VAL A 67 -1.18 -7.80 17.08
CA VAL A 67 -1.54 -7.88 15.67
C VAL A 67 -0.83 -9.05 14.99
N THR A 68 -1.49 -9.57 13.97
CA THR A 68 -1.03 -10.68 13.12
C THR A 68 -1.02 -10.23 11.69
N TYR A 69 -0.12 -10.83 10.92
CA TYR A 69 0.01 -10.59 9.49
C TYR A 69 -1.17 -11.19 8.72
N HIS A 70 -1.87 -10.37 7.95
CA HIS A 70 -3.01 -10.78 7.12
C HIS A 70 -2.80 -10.39 5.67
N HIS A 71 -2.88 -11.35 4.73
CA HIS A 71 -2.83 -11.06 3.31
C HIS A 71 -4.15 -10.48 2.83
N LEU A 72 -4.13 -9.26 2.30
CA LEU A 72 -5.33 -8.60 1.78
C LEU A 72 -5.86 -9.29 0.51
N ILE A 73 -4.97 -9.85 -0.31
CA ILE A 73 -5.31 -10.83 -1.33
C ILE A 73 -4.98 -12.23 -0.80
N PRO A 74 -5.98 -13.07 -0.47
CA PRO A 74 -5.71 -14.39 0.10
C PRO A 74 -4.81 -15.25 -0.78
N ARG A 75 -3.77 -15.87 -0.20
CA ARG A 75 -2.79 -16.69 -0.94
C ARG A 75 -3.42 -17.82 -1.76
N SER A 76 -4.53 -18.38 -1.27
CA SER A 76 -5.26 -19.45 -1.97
C SER A 76 -5.77 -19.03 -3.35
N VAL A 77 -5.96 -17.72 -3.60
CA VAL A 77 -6.47 -17.21 -4.89
C VAL A 77 -5.41 -16.51 -5.74
N HIS A 78 -4.14 -16.44 -5.33
CA HIS A 78 -3.06 -15.77 -6.08
C HIS A 78 -2.95 -16.25 -7.54
N LYS A 79 -2.91 -17.57 -7.75
CA LYS A 79 -2.88 -18.16 -9.11
C LYS A 79 -4.08 -17.72 -9.96
N LYS A 80 -5.26 -17.61 -9.35
CA LYS A 80 -6.49 -17.19 -10.03
C LYS A 80 -6.46 -15.69 -10.35
N VAL A 81 -5.99 -14.87 -9.42
CA VAL A 81 -5.82 -13.41 -9.57
C VAL A 81 -4.94 -13.10 -10.79
N LEU A 82 -3.77 -13.75 -10.89
CA LEU A 82 -2.86 -13.56 -12.02
C LEU A 82 -3.46 -14.07 -13.34
N LYS A 83 -4.03 -15.28 -13.33
CA LYS A 83 -4.66 -15.86 -14.53
C LYS A 83 -5.80 -14.99 -15.07
N ARG A 84 -6.53 -14.31 -14.18
CA ARG A 84 -7.67 -13.44 -14.54
C ARG A 84 -7.27 -11.98 -14.76
N GLY A 85 -6.01 -11.62 -14.50
CA GLY A 85 -5.53 -10.24 -14.65
C GLY A 85 -6.17 -9.25 -13.69
N TRP A 86 -6.64 -9.68 -12.51
CA TRP A 86 -7.27 -8.77 -11.55
C TRP A 86 -6.26 -7.84 -10.87
N HIS A 87 -5.06 -8.35 -10.59
CA HIS A 87 -3.97 -7.59 -9.98
C HIS A 87 -2.63 -8.04 -10.53
N GLN A 88 -1.64 -7.14 -10.41
CA GLN A 88 -0.24 -7.43 -10.72
C GLN A 88 0.43 -8.23 -9.58
N GLU A 89 1.51 -8.94 -9.92
CA GLU A 89 2.28 -9.80 -8.98
C GLU A 89 2.67 -9.07 -7.69
N TRP A 90 3.11 -7.82 -7.79
CA TRP A 90 3.56 -7.02 -6.64
C TRP A 90 2.47 -6.83 -5.58
N ARG A 91 1.19 -6.87 -5.98
CA ARG A 91 0.06 -6.64 -5.08
C ARG A 91 -0.33 -7.88 -4.28
N LEU A 92 0.06 -9.08 -4.72
CA LEU A 92 -0.31 -10.34 -4.07
C LEU A 92 0.22 -10.46 -2.63
N ASN A 93 1.31 -9.76 -2.32
CA ASN A 93 1.96 -9.78 -1.02
C ASN A 93 1.67 -8.53 -0.18
N VAL A 94 0.71 -7.69 -0.59
CA VAL A 94 0.22 -6.58 0.22
C VAL A 94 -0.61 -7.13 1.38
N VAL A 95 -0.35 -6.57 2.56
CA VAL A 95 -0.85 -7.09 3.84
C VAL A 95 -1.38 -6.00 4.74
N ALA A 96 -2.09 -6.44 5.77
CA ALA A 96 -2.56 -5.62 6.87
C ALA A 96 -2.14 -6.23 8.22
N TRP A 97 -1.90 -5.38 9.21
CA TRP A 97 -1.67 -5.78 10.60
C TRP A 97 -2.97 -5.77 11.39
N LEU A 98 -3.52 -6.97 11.61
CA LEU A 98 -4.85 -7.14 12.21
C LEU A 98 -4.78 -7.87 13.54
N CYS A 99 -5.48 -7.37 14.55
CA CYS A 99 -5.72 -8.14 15.76
C CYS A 99 -6.57 -9.39 15.43
N ARG A 100 -6.43 -10.46 16.23
CA ARG A 100 -7.15 -11.73 16.05
C ARG A 100 -8.65 -11.57 15.74
N PRO A 101 -9.46 -10.78 16.49
CA PRO A 101 -10.89 -10.67 16.19
C PRO A 101 -11.18 -9.99 14.85
N CYS A 102 -10.39 -8.98 14.44
CA CYS A 102 -10.53 -8.35 13.13
C CYS A 102 -10.10 -9.28 11.99
N HIS A 103 -9.01 -10.04 12.17
CA HIS A 103 -8.59 -11.06 11.22
C HIS A 103 -9.72 -12.08 10.98
N SER A 104 -10.33 -12.60 12.05
CA SER A 104 -11.49 -13.50 11.92
C SER A 104 -12.74 -12.84 11.34
N ALA A 105 -12.91 -11.52 11.45
CA ALA A 105 -14.02 -10.81 10.83
C ALA A 105 -13.83 -10.67 9.32
N VAL A 106 -12.63 -10.33 8.85
CA VAL A 106 -12.33 -10.20 7.41
C VAL A 106 -12.57 -11.53 6.68
N HIS A 107 -12.14 -12.66 7.24
CA HIS A 107 -12.40 -13.97 6.63
C HIS A 107 -13.88 -14.42 6.67
N ARG A 108 -14.74 -13.71 7.41
CA ARG A 108 -16.18 -13.99 7.46
C ARG A 108 -17.02 -13.01 6.63
N CYS A 109 -16.49 -11.84 6.30
CA CYS A 109 -17.27 -10.80 5.60
C CYS A 109 -17.48 -11.12 4.11
N ALA A 110 -16.55 -11.83 3.48
CA ALA A 110 -16.61 -12.13 2.05
C ALA A 110 -15.83 -13.40 1.72
N SER A 111 -16.12 -13.98 0.57
CA SER A 111 -15.31 -15.08 0.02
C SER A 111 -13.90 -14.61 -0.33
N ASN A 112 -12.92 -15.53 -0.38
CA ASN A 112 -11.54 -15.18 -0.74
C ASN A 112 -11.43 -14.54 -2.14
N GLU A 113 -12.35 -14.86 -3.05
CA GLU A 113 -12.40 -14.28 -4.39
C GLU A 113 -12.95 -12.85 -4.38
N GLU A 114 -14.03 -12.60 -3.64
CA GLU A 114 -14.56 -11.25 -3.45
C GLU A 114 -13.55 -10.35 -2.72
N LEU A 115 -12.87 -10.86 -1.68
CA LEU A 115 -11.78 -10.14 -1.02
C LEU A 115 -10.71 -9.71 -2.03
N ALA A 116 -10.28 -10.63 -2.88
CA ALA A 116 -9.27 -10.32 -3.89
C ALA A 116 -9.75 -9.35 -4.97
N ARG A 117 -11.03 -9.38 -5.36
CA ARG A 117 -11.57 -8.55 -6.44
C ARG A 117 -11.95 -7.15 -5.98
N GLU A 118 -12.72 -7.07 -4.90
CA GLU A 118 -13.43 -5.86 -4.52
C GLU A 118 -12.85 -5.22 -3.25
N TYR A 119 -12.19 -6.01 -2.37
CA TYR A 119 -11.79 -5.59 -1.03
C TYR A 119 -10.31 -5.86 -0.68
N TYR A 120 -9.42 -5.62 -1.65
CA TYR A 120 -7.99 -5.96 -1.58
C TYR A 120 -7.10 -4.91 -0.89
N THR A 121 -7.69 -3.91 -0.22
CA THR A 121 -6.97 -2.95 0.64
C THR A 121 -7.73 -2.71 1.94
N VAL A 122 -7.06 -2.15 2.95
CA VAL A 122 -7.70 -1.80 4.23
C VAL A 122 -8.80 -0.77 4.01
N GLU A 123 -8.57 0.24 3.15
CA GLU A 123 -9.54 1.28 2.82
C GLU A 123 -10.81 0.67 2.23
N LYS A 124 -10.66 -0.26 1.28
CA LYS A 124 -11.79 -0.97 0.67
C LYS A 124 -12.53 -1.86 1.67
N LEU A 125 -11.82 -2.51 2.59
CA LEU A 125 -12.48 -3.24 3.68
C LEU A 125 -13.30 -2.28 4.57
N LEU A 126 -12.76 -1.10 4.86
CA LEU A 126 -13.42 -0.07 5.67
C LEU A 126 -14.60 0.62 4.96
N GLU A 127 -14.71 0.52 3.63
CA GLU A 127 -15.89 0.96 2.88
C GLU A 127 -17.11 0.04 3.09
N ARG A 128 -16.91 -1.20 3.56
CA ARG A 128 -18.02 -2.14 3.78
C ARG A 128 -18.80 -1.84 5.05
N GLU A 129 -20.12 -1.82 4.93
CA GLU A 129 -21.03 -1.55 6.05
C GLU A 129 -20.87 -2.56 7.20
N ASP A 130 -20.70 -3.84 6.91
CA ASP A 130 -20.54 -4.89 7.93
C ASP A 130 -19.21 -4.76 8.69
N ILE A 131 -18.12 -4.41 8.00
CA ILE A 131 -16.83 -4.09 8.62
C ILE A 131 -16.89 -2.81 9.43
N GLN A 132 -17.58 -1.76 8.97
CA GLN A 132 -17.77 -0.52 9.74
C GLN A 132 -18.54 -0.78 11.05
N LYS A 133 -19.65 -1.53 10.98
CA LYS A 133 -20.41 -1.96 12.15
C LYS A 133 -19.54 -2.78 13.11
N TRP A 134 -18.76 -3.72 12.56
CA TRP A 134 -17.81 -4.51 13.35
C TRP A 134 -16.76 -3.63 14.03
N ARG A 135 -16.10 -2.71 13.30
CA ARG A 135 -15.11 -1.76 13.82
C ARG A 135 -15.67 -0.95 15.00
N ASN A 136 -16.87 -0.40 14.83
CA ASN A 136 -17.53 0.42 15.85
C ASN A 136 -17.87 -0.37 17.11
N TYR A 137 -18.21 -1.65 16.96
CA TYR A 137 -18.47 -2.55 18.09
C TYR A 137 -17.18 -2.99 18.76
N ILE A 138 -16.23 -3.53 17.99
CA ILE A 138 -15.04 -4.21 18.49
C ILE A 138 -14.04 -3.24 19.15
N SER A 139 -13.97 -1.99 18.66
CA SER A 139 -13.13 -0.92 19.24
C SER A 139 -13.47 -0.62 20.70
N LYS A 140 -14.73 -0.84 21.11
CA LYS A 140 -15.24 -0.58 22.46
C LYS A 140 -15.15 -1.80 23.39
N GLN A 141 -14.86 -2.99 22.86
CA GLN A 141 -14.84 -4.21 23.68
C GLN A 141 -13.56 -4.30 24.49
N ARG A 142 -13.69 -4.77 25.75
CA ARG A 142 -12.53 -5.06 26.60
C ARG A 142 -11.64 -6.09 25.92
N LYS A 143 -10.33 -5.81 25.85
CA LYS A 143 -9.34 -6.78 25.38
C LYS A 143 -9.38 -7.98 26.34
N ARG A 144 -9.70 -9.16 25.83
CA ARG A 144 -9.50 -10.41 26.58
C ARG A 144 -8.03 -10.78 26.37
N SER A 145 -7.27 -10.76 27.46
CA SER A 145 -5.87 -11.21 27.54
C SER A 145 -5.75 -12.67 27.13
#